data_AF-A0A1B8DB48-F1
#
_entry.id   AF-A0A1B8DB48-F1
#
_cell.length_a   1.000
_cell.length_b   1.000
_cell.length_c   1.000
_cell.angle_alpha   90.00
_cell.angle_beta   90.00
_cell.angle_gamma   90.00
#
_symmetry.space_group_name_H-M   'P 1'
#
loop_
_entity.id
_entity.type
_entity.pdbx_description
1 polymer ?
#
loop_
_entity_poly.entity_id
_entity_poly.type
_entity_poly.pdbx_seq_one_letter_code
_entity_poly.pdbx_strand_id
1 'polypeptide(L)'
;MADPVVEELNALFAPASVNKKIEADVLAELQSIMRLHSIPPQELFYKWESYSMKIGTDDMKLDIETSRALKQDIQDGLERESRNKLNARSVEKRVGTPRNISSTGDVFNMLDGLVPNTPRTAPGSAASKRKFQTPSISRVKQEPASSPPEFKTPYKPGEKEYGGPTVAFNDRPNAGQTVEILNEQLPAPSPPIAPFSEPRIKLIANSDLKKLSYKPMAMKSSESSEILDDRIDELMALIKSHHTLPDSAFGSAANKSVDEIVAIGRIASDSADGKLNTASLVLETSRRMGNGLRVPLRLGSVASFQFFPGQIVALRGINASGEEFTVSEVLEIPLLPVAASTPQV
;
A
#
# COMPACT_ATOMS: atom_id res chain seq x y z
N MET A 1 24.39 54.02 17.14
CA MET A 1 23.22 54.00 16.22
C MET A 1 22.66 52.60 16.29
N ALA A 2 21.35 52.43 16.47
CA ALA A 2 20.75 51.10 16.47
C ALA A 2 20.86 50.50 15.05
N ASP A 3 21.02 49.18 14.98
CA ASP A 3 21.10 48.46 13.70
C ASP A 3 19.74 48.59 12.99
N PRO A 4 19.68 49.14 11.76
CA PRO A 4 18.41 49.35 11.04
C PRO A 4 17.61 48.06 10.88
N VAL A 5 18.27 46.91 10.80
CA VAL A 5 17.62 45.58 10.70
C VAL A 5 16.90 45.23 12.00
N VAL A 6 17.46 45.61 13.15
CA VAL A 6 16.86 45.36 14.46
C VAL A 6 15.62 46.21 14.67
N GLU A 7 15.61 47.45 14.20
CA GLU A 7 14.44 48.32 14.27
C GLU A 7 13.28 47.77 13.43
N GLU A 8 13.58 47.28 12.22
CA GLU A 8 12.60 46.68 11.33
C GLU A 8 12.01 45.37 11.89
N LEU A 9 12.84 44.49 12.45
CA LEU A 9 12.38 43.27 13.10
C LEU A 9 11.45 43.58 14.28
N ASN A 10 11.81 44.55 15.12
CA ASN A 10 10.96 44.97 16.23
C ASN A 10 9.64 45.58 15.74
N ALA A 11 9.62 46.30 14.62
CA ALA A 11 8.39 46.85 14.05
C ALA A 11 7.44 45.77 13.51
N LEU A 12 7.98 44.70 12.93
CA LEU A 12 7.19 43.62 12.32
C LEU A 12 6.70 42.59 13.33
N PHE A 13 7.54 42.18 14.28
CA PHE A 13 7.26 41.06 15.17
C PHE A 13 6.79 41.45 16.59
N ALA A 14 6.86 42.72 16.97
CA ALA A 14 6.32 43.15 18.26
C ALA A 14 4.79 43.28 18.20
N PRO A 15 4.05 42.75 19.20
CA PRO A 15 2.60 42.92 19.27
C PRO A 15 2.24 44.40 19.41
N ALA A 16 1.29 44.88 18.60
CA ALA A 16 0.88 46.29 18.52
C ALA A 16 0.35 46.89 19.84
N SER A 17 0.13 46.07 20.87
CA SER A 17 -0.53 46.46 22.12
C SER A 17 0.40 46.90 23.25
N VAL A 18 1.72 46.73 23.15
CA VAL A 18 2.66 47.17 24.20
C VAL A 18 4.01 47.54 23.57
N ASN A 19 4.67 48.60 24.06
CA ASN A 19 6.07 48.98 23.80
C ASN A 19 7.07 47.89 24.26
N LYS A 20 6.86 46.63 23.85
CA LYS A 20 7.65 45.47 24.24
C LYS A 20 8.54 45.09 23.06
N LYS A 21 9.85 45.30 23.26
CA LYS A 21 10.88 44.81 22.33
C LYS A 21 10.90 43.29 22.35
N ILE A 22 11.29 42.69 21.23
CA ILE A 22 11.50 41.24 21.12
C ILE A 22 12.57 40.84 22.13
N GLU A 23 12.41 39.67 22.76
CA GLU A 23 13.41 39.13 23.68
C GLU A 23 14.75 38.91 22.95
N ALA A 24 15.87 39.19 23.62
CA ALA A 24 17.20 39.19 23.00
C ALA A 24 17.54 37.84 22.35
N ASP A 25 17.13 36.73 22.97
CA ASP A 25 17.38 35.38 22.47
C ASP A 25 16.58 35.06 21.20
N VAL A 26 15.33 35.54 21.14
CA VAL A 26 14.45 35.40 19.96
C VAL A 26 14.98 36.26 18.81
N LEU A 27 15.39 37.50 19.11
CA LEU A 27 15.99 38.40 18.13
C LEU A 27 17.27 37.80 17.53
N ALA A 28 18.13 37.21 18.36
CA ALA A 28 19.34 36.54 17.89
C ALA A 28 19.02 35.33 16.97
N GLU A 29 17.97 34.57 17.26
CA GLU A 29 17.55 33.46 16.40
C GLU A 29 16.98 33.96 15.06
N LEU A 30 16.15 35.01 15.07
CA LEU A 30 15.62 35.61 13.83
C LEU A 30 16.75 36.15 12.94
N GLN A 31 17.71 36.88 13.51
CA GLN A 31 18.90 37.34 12.78
C GLN A 31 19.75 36.18 12.25
N SER A 32 19.82 35.08 13.00
CA SER A 32 20.50 33.85 12.55
C SER A 32 19.82 33.25 11.33
N ILE A 33 18.48 33.14 11.32
CA ILE A 33 17.70 32.66 10.16
C ILE A 33 17.92 33.56 8.95
N MET A 34 17.83 34.89 9.14
CA MET A 34 18.07 35.86 8.06
C MET A 34 19.47 35.68 7.45
N ARG A 35 20.50 35.54 8.28
CA ARG A 35 21.88 35.38 7.82
C ARG A 35 22.11 34.03 7.12
N LEU A 36 21.53 32.95 7.64
CA LEU A 36 21.72 31.60 7.08
C LEU A 36 21.02 31.43 5.74
N HIS A 37 19.83 32.01 5.59
CA HIS A 37 18.99 31.83 4.39
C HIS A 37 18.98 33.05 3.47
N SER A 38 19.71 34.12 3.81
CA SER A 38 19.74 35.39 3.07
C SER A 38 18.34 35.99 2.83
N ILE A 39 17.49 35.94 3.86
CA ILE A 39 16.08 36.38 3.83
C ILE A 39 15.96 37.77 4.48
N PRO A 40 15.31 38.76 3.84
CA PRO A 40 15.07 40.08 4.44
C PRO A 40 14.00 40.05 5.56
N PRO A 41 13.95 41.05 6.46
CA PRO A 41 13.03 41.06 7.60
C PRO A 41 11.56 40.85 7.23
N GLN A 42 11.10 41.54 6.17
CA GLN A 42 9.72 41.45 5.69
C GLN A 42 9.36 40.03 5.21
N GLU A 43 10.26 39.35 4.50
CA GLU A 43 10.01 38.00 4.01
C GLU A 43 10.05 36.98 5.15
N LEU A 44 10.92 37.19 6.14
CA LEU A 44 10.92 36.38 7.35
C LEU A 44 9.58 36.49 8.12
N PHE A 45 8.99 37.69 8.15
CA PHE A 45 7.67 37.91 8.75
C PHE A 45 6.56 37.14 8.01
N TYR A 46 6.52 37.17 6.68
CA TYR A 46 5.56 36.38 5.91
C TYR A 46 5.74 34.87 6.12
N LYS A 47 6.98 34.40 6.27
CA LYS A 47 7.26 32.99 6.62
C LYS A 47 6.74 32.65 8.01
N TRP A 48 6.83 33.56 8.97
CA TRP A 48 6.24 33.39 10.29
C TRP A 48 4.70 33.35 10.27
N GLU A 49 4.05 34.24 9.52
CA GLU A 49 2.58 34.23 9.39
C GLU A 49 2.08 32.94 8.73
N SER A 50 2.73 32.50 7.65
CA SER A 50 2.38 31.24 6.97
C SER A 50 2.62 30.01 7.86
N TYR A 51 3.67 30.01 8.66
CA TYR A 51 3.94 28.96 9.66
C TYR A 51 2.87 28.92 10.75
N SER A 52 2.43 30.08 11.25
CA SER A 52 1.36 30.18 12.26
C SER A 52 0.03 29.64 11.72
N MET A 53 -0.30 29.97 10.46
CA MET A 53 -1.48 29.42 9.77
C MET A 53 -1.40 27.89 9.60
N LYS A 54 -0.21 27.36 9.26
CA LYS A 54 0.02 25.91 9.08
C LYS A 54 -0.22 25.11 10.36
N ILE A 55 0.13 25.66 11.52
CA ILE A 55 -0.05 25.01 12.83
C ILE A 55 -1.51 25.12 13.34
N GLY A 56 -2.31 26.02 12.76
CA GLY A 56 -3.72 26.19 13.11
C GLY A 56 -3.93 26.98 14.40
N THR A 57 -2.95 27.80 14.79
CA THR A 57 -3.02 28.67 15.96
C THR A 57 -2.97 30.13 15.51
N ASP A 58 -4.13 30.79 15.43
CA ASP A 58 -4.25 32.22 15.05
C ASP A 58 -3.54 33.17 16.02
N ASP A 59 -3.25 32.73 17.25
CA ASP A 59 -2.65 33.51 18.34
C ASP A 59 -1.29 32.93 18.78
N MET A 60 -0.47 32.52 17.82
CA MET A 60 0.84 31.95 18.10
C MET A 60 1.81 33.02 18.63
N LYS A 61 2.28 32.84 19.88
CA LYS A 61 3.24 33.75 20.50
C LYS A 61 4.64 33.50 19.93
N LEU A 62 5.34 34.59 19.62
CA LEU A 62 6.75 34.54 19.25
C LEU A 62 7.60 34.37 20.52
N ASP A 63 8.19 33.19 20.66
CA ASP A 63 9.14 32.82 21.70
C ASP A 63 10.33 32.03 21.10
N ILE A 64 11.26 31.59 21.95
CA ILE A 64 12.47 30.90 21.50
C ILE A 64 12.17 29.50 20.93
N GLU A 65 11.13 28.83 21.40
CA GLU A 65 10.78 27.48 20.94
C GLU A 65 10.14 27.56 19.55
N THR A 66 9.21 28.50 19.38
CA THR A 66 8.52 28.76 18.13
C THR A 66 9.42 29.33 17.04
N SER A 67 10.39 30.19 17.38
CA SER A 67 11.39 30.69 16.43
C SER A 67 12.35 29.60 15.93
N ARG A 68 12.74 28.64 16.80
CA ARG A 68 13.49 27.45 16.39
C ARG A 68 12.68 26.50 15.51
N ALA A 69 11.39 26.35 15.83
CA ALA A 69 10.50 25.51 15.03
C ALA A 69 10.24 26.13 13.64
N LEU A 70 10.12 27.47 13.54
CA LEU A 70 10.11 28.19 12.27
C LEU A 70 11.38 27.92 11.45
N LYS A 71 12.55 27.97 12.08
CA LYS A 71 13.83 27.69 11.40
C LYS A 71 13.87 26.28 10.82
N GLN A 72 13.39 25.29 11.56
CA GLN A 72 13.28 23.91 11.07
C GLN A 72 12.32 23.82 9.89
N ASP A 73 11.17 24.49 9.96
CA ASP A 73 10.19 24.50 8.87
C ASP A 73 10.74 25.11 7.56
N ILE A 74 11.49 26.21 7.68
CA ILE A 74 12.19 26.84 6.55
C ILE A 74 13.23 25.89 5.95
N GLN A 75 13.98 25.17 6.80
CA GLN A 75 14.97 24.20 6.34
C GLN A 75 14.33 23.01 5.63
N ASP A 76 13.29 22.42 6.20
CA ASP A 76 12.55 21.30 5.62
C ASP A 76 11.91 21.68 4.27
N GLY A 77 11.39 22.92 4.17
CA GLY A 77 10.88 23.48 2.93
C GLY A 77 11.94 23.57 1.83
N LEU A 78 13.13 24.09 2.16
CA LEU A 78 14.26 24.17 1.23
C LEU A 78 14.75 22.79 0.78
N GLU A 79 14.81 21.82 1.70
CA GLU A 79 15.19 20.44 1.39
C GLU A 79 14.18 19.78 0.43
N ARG A 80 12.88 20.03 0.64
CA ARG A 80 11.82 19.54 -0.25
C ARG A 80 11.89 20.16 -1.64
N GLU A 81 12.12 21.46 -1.74
CA GLU A 81 12.29 22.14 -3.03
C GLU A 81 13.54 21.67 -3.77
N SER A 82 14.65 21.49 -3.06
CA SER A 82 15.91 20.96 -3.62
C SER A 82 15.71 19.56 -4.22
N ARG A 83 15.02 18.66 -3.49
CA ARG A 83 14.68 17.32 -3.98
C ARG A 83 13.77 17.35 -5.21
N ASN A 84 12.79 18.25 -5.24
CA ASN A 84 11.89 18.39 -6.38
C ASN A 84 12.60 18.92 -7.64
N LYS A 85 13.58 19.83 -7.49
CA LYS A 85 14.41 20.33 -8.62
C LYS A 85 15.39 19.27 -9.15
N LEU A 86 15.90 18.37 -8.31
CA LEU A 86 16.73 17.25 -8.74
C LEU A 86 15.95 16.21 -9.55
N ASN A 87 14.70 15.94 -9.17
CA ASN A 87 13.82 15.04 -9.92
C ASN A 87 13.41 15.63 -11.29
N ALA A 88 13.16 16.93 -11.38
CA ALA A 88 12.81 17.60 -12.64
C ALA A 88 13.93 17.58 -13.69
N ARG A 89 15.21 17.67 -13.27
CA ARG A 89 16.36 17.59 -14.20
C ARG A 89 16.65 16.17 -14.72
N SER A 90 16.11 15.13 -14.08
CA SER A 90 16.30 13.74 -14.51
C SER A 90 15.44 13.34 -15.71
N VAL A 91 14.39 14.11 -16.03
CA VAL A 91 13.40 13.77 -17.06
C VAL A 91 13.84 14.14 -18.48
N GLU A 92 14.82 15.04 -18.66
CA GLU A 92 15.14 15.57 -20.01
C GLU A 92 16.34 14.93 -20.72
N LYS A 93 17.13 14.04 -20.11
CA LYS A 93 18.27 13.41 -20.80
C LYS A 93 18.58 12.00 -20.27
N ARG A 94 18.21 10.95 -21.02
CA ARG A 94 19.14 10.01 -21.69
C ARG A 94 18.50 8.67 -22.07
N VAL A 95 18.55 8.41 -23.38
CA VAL A 95 18.87 7.10 -23.96
C VAL A 95 20.31 6.73 -23.56
N GLY A 96 20.56 5.50 -23.10
CA GLY A 96 21.91 4.93 -22.97
C GLY A 96 22.12 4.00 -21.78
N THR A 97 22.40 2.73 -22.08
CA THR A 97 22.80 1.60 -21.22
C THR A 97 23.74 1.92 -20.03
N PRO A 98 23.61 1.25 -18.86
CA PRO A 98 24.51 1.48 -17.74
C PRO A 98 25.79 0.63 -17.84
N ARG A 99 26.94 1.25 -17.58
CA ARG A 99 28.18 0.58 -17.17
C ARG A 99 28.50 0.94 -15.72
N ASN A 100 29.00 -0.08 -15.01
CA ASN A 100 29.54 -0.04 -13.65
C ASN A 100 30.52 1.12 -13.41
N ILE A 101 30.30 1.86 -12.31
CA ILE A 101 31.35 2.59 -11.60
C ILE A 101 31.21 2.29 -10.11
N SER A 102 32.25 1.67 -9.56
CA SER A 102 32.50 1.55 -8.13
C SER A 102 32.89 2.91 -7.56
N SER A 103 32.14 3.40 -6.57
CA SER A 103 32.61 4.44 -5.67
C SER A 103 32.34 3.99 -4.24
N THR A 104 33.42 3.59 -3.58
CA THR A 104 33.47 3.23 -2.16
C THR A 104 33.66 4.51 -1.37
N GLY A 105 32.61 4.96 -0.68
CA GLY A 105 32.66 6.12 0.22
C GLY A 105 31.26 6.62 0.55
N ASP A 106 30.97 6.72 1.85
CA ASP A 106 29.81 7.43 2.43
C ASP A 106 28.42 6.78 2.39
N VAL A 107 28.33 5.49 2.74
CA VAL A 107 27.04 4.87 3.11
C VAL A 107 26.76 4.97 4.62
N PHE A 108 27.79 5.20 5.46
CA PHE A 108 27.66 5.12 6.92
C PHE A 108 27.09 6.37 7.61
N ASN A 109 27.07 7.54 6.95
CA ASN A 109 26.48 8.78 7.51
C ASN A 109 25.02 9.01 7.11
N MET A 110 24.46 8.16 6.24
CA MET A 110 23.09 8.30 5.71
C MET A 110 22.03 7.58 6.56
N LEU A 111 22.43 6.83 7.60
CA LEU A 111 21.55 5.94 8.37
C LEU A 111 21.12 6.48 9.75
N ASP A 112 21.70 7.59 10.23
CA ASP A 112 21.49 8.08 11.62
C ASP A 112 20.23 8.95 11.79
N GLY A 113 19.63 9.43 10.70
CA GLY A 113 18.47 10.34 10.75
C GLY A 113 17.09 9.72 10.52
N LEU A 114 16.99 8.39 10.32
CA LEU A 114 15.78 7.76 9.75
C LEU A 114 15.20 6.58 10.56
N VAL A 115 15.49 6.46 11.85
CA VAL A 115 14.88 5.42 12.70
C VAL A 115 14.06 6.02 13.85
N PRO A 116 12.73 5.86 13.84
CA PRO A 116 11.91 6.12 15.02
C PRO A 116 12.24 5.08 16.10
N ASN A 117 12.69 5.55 17.28
CA ASN A 117 12.73 4.85 18.56
C ASN A 117 12.92 3.31 18.52
N THR A 118 14.19 2.87 18.40
CA THR A 118 14.59 1.55 18.91
C THR A 118 15.27 1.73 20.27
N PRO A 119 14.90 0.99 21.34
CA PRO A 119 15.50 1.16 22.66
C PRO A 119 16.95 0.64 22.64
N ARG A 120 17.93 1.55 22.84
CA ARG A 120 19.31 1.19 23.17
C ARG A 120 19.37 0.61 24.58
N THR A 121 19.86 -0.61 24.72
CA THR A 121 20.38 -1.14 25.98
C THR A 121 21.75 -0.51 26.24
N ALA A 122 21.78 0.59 26.99
CA ALA A 122 22.97 1.06 27.68
C ALA A 122 22.79 0.82 29.19
N PRO A 123 23.84 0.41 29.92
CA PRO A 123 23.73 0.03 31.32
C PRO A 123 23.56 1.28 32.19
N GLY A 124 22.45 1.34 32.92
CA GLY A 124 22.22 2.36 33.94
C GLY A 124 21.00 3.24 33.68
N SER A 125 19.80 2.71 33.94
CA SER A 125 18.69 3.49 34.50
C SER A 125 17.54 2.56 34.87
N ALA A 126 16.96 2.79 36.04
CA ALA A 126 16.05 1.88 36.73
C ALA A 126 14.72 1.63 35.96
N ALA A 127 14.32 0.36 35.91
CA ALA A 127 13.10 -0.10 35.27
C ALA A 127 11.84 0.34 36.03
N SER A 128 11.04 1.24 35.44
CA SER A 128 9.66 1.48 35.87
C SER A 128 8.72 0.48 35.18
N LYS A 129 8.01 -0.33 35.98
CA LYS A 129 7.06 -1.36 35.53
C LYS A 129 5.89 -0.73 34.77
N ARG A 130 5.85 -0.89 33.43
CA ARG A 130 4.68 -0.52 32.62
C ARG A 130 3.65 -1.66 32.64
N LYS A 131 2.41 -1.35 33.01
CA LYS A 131 1.26 -2.26 32.92
C LYS A 131 0.89 -2.46 31.46
N PHE A 132 0.72 -3.70 31.03
CA PHE A 132 0.18 -4.03 29.70
C PHE A 132 -1.30 -3.61 29.63
N GLN A 133 -1.62 -2.71 28.70
CA GLN A 133 -2.99 -2.48 28.22
C GLN A 133 -3.03 -2.74 26.71
N THR A 134 -4.09 -3.42 26.26
CA THR A 134 -4.38 -3.66 24.84
C THR A 134 -4.79 -2.34 24.17
N PRO A 135 -4.34 -2.06 22.94
CA PRO A 135 -4.66 -0.81 22.27
C PRO A 135 -6.13 -0.79 21.85
N SER A 136 -6.90 0.17 22.36
CA SER A 136 -8.23 0.52 21.88
C SER A 136 -8.10 1.36 20.60
N ILE A 137 -8.74 0.93 19.51
CA ILE A 137 -8.80 1.68 18.25
C ILE A 137 -9.64 2.95 18.47
N SER A 138 -8.98 4.06 18.77
CA SER A 138 -9.55 5.39 18.58
C SER A 138 -8.98 5.95 17.27
N ARG A 139 -9.77 5.79 16.20
CA ARG A 139 -9.78 6.65 15.00
C ARG A 139 -8.46 6.72 14.21
N VAL A 140 -8.25 5.73 13.34
CA VAL A 140 -7.24 5.82 12.27
C VAL A 140 -7.76 6.76 11.18
N LYS A 141 -7.05 7.87 10.99
CA LYS A 141 -7.23 8.79 9.85
C LYS A 141 -6.70 8.08 8.60
N GLN A 142 -7.51 8.06 7.54
CA GLN A 142 -7.20 7.41 6.27
C GLN A 142 -5.88 7.93 5.68
N GLU A 143 -4.94 7.02 5.43
CA GLU A 143 -3.84 7.15 4.48
C GLU A 143 -3.76 5.82 3.71
N PRO A 144 -3.48 5.83 2.39
CA PRO A 144 -3.65 4.66 1.54
C PRO A 144 -2.35 3.83 1.48
N ALA A 145 -2.36 2.62 2.05
CA ALA A 145 -1.35 1.61 1.74
C ALA A 145 -1.88 0.18 1.96
N SER A 146 -2.04 -0.54 0.85
CA SER A 146 -1.77 -1.98 0.70
C SER A 146 -2.33 -2.94 1.76
N SER A 147 -3.57 -2.74 2.20
CA SER A 147 -4.35 -3.76 2.91
C SER A 147 -5.58 -4.12 2.07
N PRO A 148 -6.07 -5.38 2.09
CA PRO A 148 -7.22 -5.78 1.28
C PRO A 148 -8.39 -4.80 1.49
N PRO A 149 -9.10 -4.40 0.41
CA PRO A 149 -10.22 -3.48 0.53
C PRO A 149 -11.22 -4.03 1.55
N GLU A 150 -11.75 -3.16 2.41
CA GLU A 150 -12.72 -3.45 3.47
C GLU A 150 -13.77 -4.47 3.00
N PHE A 151 -13.51 -5.75 3.23
CA PHE A 151 -14.54 -6.77 3.18
C PHE A 151 -15.29 -6.61 4.51
N LYS A 152 -16.14 -5.58 4.60
CA LYS A 152 -17.33 -5.72 5.43
C LYS A 152 -18.02 -6.96 4.85
N THR A 153 -18.05 -8.02 5.64
CA THR A 153 -18.83 -9.22 5.34
C THR A 153 -20.19 -8.81 4.75
N PRO A 154 -20.69 -9.47 3.69
CA PRO A 154 -21.91 -9.03 3.01
C PRO A 154 -23.06 -8.90 4.00
N TYR A 155 -23.35 -7.67 4.39
CA TYR A 155 -24.47 -7.34 5.27
C TYR A 155 -25.72 -7.30 4.39
N LYS A 156 -26.64 -8.23 4.59
CA LYS A 156 -27.97 -8.18 3.98
C LYS A 156 -28.73 -6.98 4.58
N PRO A 157 -29.15 -5.98 3.78
CA PRO A 157 -29.97 -4.88 4.28
C PRO A 157 -31.33 -5.46 4.72
N GLY A 158 -31.55 -5.60 6.03
CA GLY A 158 -32.77 -6.18 6.60
C GLY A 158 -32.54 -7.18 7.73
N GLU A 159 -31.33 -7.71 7.90
CA GLU A 159 -30.97 -8.33 9.16
C GLU A 159 -30.74 -7.22 10.19
N LYS A 160 -31.47 -7.28 11.32
CA LYS A 160 -31.23 -6.42 12.46
C LYS A 160 -29.74 -6.48 12.78
N GLU A 161 -29.13 -5.33 13.04
CA GLU A 161 -27.82 -5.30 13.68
C GLU A 161 -27.85 -6.35 14.80
N TYR A 162 -26.86 -7.24 14.87
CA TYR A 162 -26.54 -7.92 16.13
C TYR A 162 -25.98 -6.88 17.14
N GLY A 163 -26.63 -5.71 17.21
CA GLY A 163 -26.50 -4.67 18.22
C GLY A 163 -27.38 -5.02 19.41
N GLY A 164 -27.19 -6.23 19.94
CA GLY A 164 -27.40 -6.40 21.37
C GLY A 164 -26.44 -5.47 22.11
N PRO A 165 -26.72 -5.11 23.38
CA PRO A 165 -25.74 -4.42 24.20
C PRO A 165 -24.39 -5.16 24.10
N THR A 166 -23.28 -4.43 24.09
CA THR A 166 -21.94 -5.05 24.12
C THR A 166 -21.79 -5.81 25.43
N VAL A 167 -22.17 -7.08 25.43
CA VAL A 167 -22.02 -7.98 26.55
C VAL A 167 -20.56 -8.40 26.62
N ALA A 168 -19.94 -8.36 27.80
CA ALA A 168 -18.59 -8.87 27.96
C ALA A 168 -18.55 -10.34 27.51
N PHE A 169 -17.45 -10.81 26.93
CA PHE A 169 -17.36 -12.19 26.43
C PHE A 169 -17.75 -13.25 27.49
N ASN A 170 -17.47 -12.97 28.76
CA ASN A 170 -17.82 -13.84 29.89
C ASN A 170 -19.32 -13.87 30.20
N ASP A 171 -20.05 -12.81 29.88
CA ASP A 171 -21.47 -12.65 30.22
C ASP A 171 -22.39 -13.09 29.06
N ARG A 172 -21.82 -13.68 27.99
CA ARG A 172 -22.58 -14.08 26.80
C ARG A 172 -23.58 -15.20 27.14
N PRO A 173 -24.86 -15.07 26.75
CA PRO A 173 -25.90 -16.05 27.10
C PRO A 173 -25.82 -17.35 26.30
N ASN A 174 -25.19 -17.34 25.12
CA ASN A 174 -25.16 -18.43 24.16
C ASN A 174 -23.82 -19.21 24.17
N ALA A 175 -23.24 -19.39 25.35
CA ALA A 175 -22.01 -20.15 25.48
C ALA A 175 -22.23 -21.62 25.04
N GLY A 176 -21.51 -22.04 23.98
CA GLY A 176 -21.58 -23.41 23.46
C GLY A 176 -22.79 -23.71 22.56
N GLN A 177 -23.59 -22.71 22.18
CA GLN A 177 -24.70 -22.91 21.25
C GLN A 177 -24.17 -23.23 19.85
N THR A 178 -24.60 -24.35 19.28
CA THR A 178 -24.34 -24.70 17.88
C THR A 178 -25.14 -23.79 16.96
N VAL A 179 -24.46 -23.11 16.02
CA VAL A 179 -25.08 -22.15 15.09
C VAL A 179 -25.37 -22.79 13.73
N GLU A 180 -24.51 -23.69 13.27
CA GLU A 180 -24.61 -24.35 11.98
C GLU A 180 -24.05 -25.77 12.09
N ILE A 181 -24.70 -26.73 11.42
CA ILE A 181 -24.26 -28.13 11.35
C ILE A 181 -24.14 -28.51 9.89
N LEU A 182 -22.93 -28.88 9.47
CA LEU A 182 -22.68 -29.48 8.16
C LEU A 182 -22.79 -31.01 8.29
N ASN A 183 -23.58 -31.64 7.43
CA ASN A 183 -23.77 -33.09 7.39
C ASN A 183 -24.32 -33.72 8.69
N GLU A 184 -25.44 -33.21 9.19
CA GLU A 184 -26.10 -33.68 10.44
C GLU A 184 -26.40 -35.19 10.45
N GLN A 185 -26.65 -35.78 9.28
CA GLN A 185 -26.90 -37.21 9.14
C GLN A 185 -25.73 -38.11 9.54
N LEU A 186 -24.50 -37.58 9.65
CA LEU A 186 -23.33 -38.36 9.99
C LEU A 186 -23.25 -38.57 11.52
N PRO A 187 -22.92 -39.78 11.98
CA PRO A 187 -22.74 -40.03 13.41
C PRO A 187 -21.57 -39.19 13.94
N ALA A 188 -21.74 -38.60 15.12
CA ALA A 188 -20.68 -37.85 15.78
C ALA A 188 -19.46 -38.76 16.01
N PRO A 189 -18.24 -38.35 15.62
CA PRO A 189 -17.05 -39.15 15.84
C PRO A 189 -16.77 -39.27 17.34
N SER A 190 -16.51 -40.49 17.82
CA SER A 190 -16.06 -40.71 19.19
C SER A 190 -14.69 -40.06 19.39
N PRO A 191 -14.45 -39.35 20.51
CA PRO A 191 -13.14 -38.78 20.78
C PRO A 191 -12.08 -39.90 20.80
N PRO A 192 -10.98 -39.74 20.06
CA PRO A 192 -9.95 -40.76 20.01
C PRO A 192 -9.23 -40.87 21.35
N ILE A 193 -8.80 -42.07 21.70
CA ILE A 193 -8.01 -42.33 22.91
C ILE A 193 -6.66 -41.63 22.76
N ALA A 194 -6.40 -40.65 23.62
CA ALA A 194 -5.10 -39.99 23.74
C ALA A 194 -4.28 -40.65 24.85
N PRO A 195 -2.93 -40.71 24.75
CA PRO A 195 -2.08 -40.22 23.66
C PRO A 195 -1.91 -41.23 22.51
N PHE A 196 -1.75 -40.73 21.29
CA PHE A 196 -1.43 -41.55 20.13
C PHE A 196 0.01 -42.04 20.15
N SER A 197 0.26 -43.21 19.55
CA SER A 197 1.61 -43.74 19.35
C SER A 197 2.45 -42.90 18.38
N GLU A 198 1.81 -42.22 17.42
CA GLU A 198 2.47 -41.40 16.41
C GLU A 198 1.79 -40.04 16.20
N PRO A 199 2.54 -38.98 15.84
CA PRO A 199 1.96 -37.69 15.47
C PRO A 199 1.13 -37.80 14.19
N ARG A 200 -0.19 -37.61 14.28
CA ARG A 200 -1.10 -37.63 13.11
C ARG A 200 -1.06 -36.36 12.25
N ILE A 201 -0.28 -35.36 12.65
CA ILE A 201 -0.19 -34.07 11.96
C ILE A 201 1.15 -34.04 11.24
N LYS A 202 1.10 -34.04 9.91
CA LYS A 202 2.27 -33.81 9.07
C LYS A 202 2.16 -32.44 8.43
N LEU A 203 3.14 -31.57 8.69
CA LEU A 203 3.24 -30.29 8.02
C LEU A 203 3.77 -30.52 6.60
N ILE A 204 2.88 -30.44 5.61
CA ILE A 204 3.25 -30.42 4.20
C ILE A 204 3.27 -28.96 3.78
N ALA A 205 4.44 -28.34 3.81
CA ALA A 205 4.64 -27.04 3.17
C ALA A 205 5.12 -27.31 1.74
N ASN A 206 4.30 -26.96 0.74
CA ASN A 206 4.75 -26.89 -0.67
C ASN A 206 5.75 -25.73 -0.90
N SER A 207 6.12 -25.01 0.16
CA SER A 207 7.12 -23.95 0.17
C SER A 207 8.29 -24.36 1.05
N ASP A 208 9.51 -24.23 0.53
CA ASP A 208 10.73 -24.44 1.29
C ASP A 208 10.87 -23.35 2.38
N LEU A 209 10.61 -23.72 3.63
CA LEU A 209 10.69 -22.82 4.79
C LEU A 209 12.09 -22.20 4.94
N LYS A 210 13.15 -22.86 4.44
CA LYS A 210 14.51 -22.30 4.44
C LYS A 210 14.68 -21.15 3.44
N LYS A 211 13.87 -21.11 2.37
CA LYS A 211 13.84 -19.95 1.45
C LYS A 211 13.08 -18.75 2.04
N LEU A 212 12.30 -18.97 3.10
CA LEU A 212 11.54 -17.91 3.78
C LEU A 212 12.30 -17.29 4.97
N SER A 213 13.44 -17.86 5.39
CA SER A 213 14.15 -17.43 6.60
C SER A 213 14.87 -16.09 6.46
N TYR A 214 15.08 -15.58 5.24
CA TYR A 214 15.62 -14.24 5.02
C TYR A 214 14.99 -13.60 3.79
N LYS A 215 14.12 -12.60 4.02
CA LYS A 215 13.58 -11.74 2.97
C LYS A 215 13.97 -10.29 3.29
N PRO A 216 14.67 -9.58 2.38
CA PRO A 216 14.88 -8.15 2.56
C PRO A 216 13.54 -7.42 2.55
N MET A 217 13.43 -6.31 3.31
CA MET A 217 12.23 -5.47 3.33
C MET A 217 12.07 -4.63 2.05
N ALA A 218 13.02 -4.70 1.12
CA ALA A 218 12.98 -4.04 -0.16
C ALA A 218 12.55 -5.03 -1.26
N MET A 219 11.61 -4.60 -2.11
CA MET A 219 11.16 -5.34 -3.29
C MET A 219 11.52 -4.58 -4.56
N LYS A 220 11.97 -5.30 -5.60
CA LYS A 220 12.17 -4.74 -6.94
C LYS A 220 10.87 -4.81 -7.72
N SER A 221 10.45 -3.69 -8.30
CA SER A 221 9.23 -3.64 -9.14
C SER A 221 9.34 -4.52 -10.38
N SER A 222 10.55 -4.65 -10.94
CA SER A 222 10.81 -5.53 -12.09
C SER A 222 10.52 -7.00 -11.78
N GLU A 223 11.01 -7.49 -10.63
CA GLU A 223 10.78 -8.87 -10.17
C GLU A 223 9.30 -9.10 -9.86
N SER A 224 8.64 -8.12 -9.24
CA SER A 224 7.20 -8.20 -8.98
C SER A 224 6.41 -8.27 -10.28
N SER A 225 6.81 -7.52 -11.31
CA SER A 225 6.20 -7.57 -12.64
C SER A 225 6.42 -8.91 -13.32
N GLU A 226 7.63 -9.47 -13.24
CA GLU A 226 7.96 -10.79 -13.81
C GLU A 226 7.09 -11.89 -13.22
N ILE A 227 6.94 -11.93 -11.90
CA ILE A 227 6.07 -12.91 -11.23
C ILE A 227 4.61 -12.80 -11.70
N LEU A 228 4.13 -11.58 -11.97
CA LEU A 228 2.76 -11.38 -12.45
C LEU A 228 2.56 -11.91 -13.87
N ASP A 229 3.54 -11.71 -14.76
CA ASP A 229 3.52 -12.26 -16.11
C ASP A 229 3.63 -13.79 -16.10
N ASP A 230 4.55 -14.34 -15.32
CA ASP A 230 4.76 -15.79 -15.21
C ASP A 230 3.47 -16.50 -14.81
N ARG A 231 2.70 -15.92 -13.87
CA ARG A 231 1.40 -16.49 -13.46
C ARG A 231 0.36 -16.50 -14.60
N ILE A 232 0.37 -15.51 -15.49
CA ILE A 232 -0.54 -15.47 -16.64
C ILE A 232 -0.12 -16.55 -17.65
N ASP A 233 1.17 -16.65 -17.93
CA ASP A 233 1.72 -17.60 -18.89
C ASP A 233 1.63 -19.06 -18.39
N GLU A 234 1.83 -19.32 -17.10
CA GLU A 234 1.64 -20.64 -16.48
C GLU A 234 0.19 -21.12 -16.61
N LEU A 235 -0.78 -20.22 -16.35
CA LEU A 235 -2.19 -20.58 -16.47
C LEU A 235 -2.57 -20.86 -17.93
N MET A 236 -1.98 -20.15 -18.89
CA MET A 236 -2.16 -20.43 -20.31
C MET A 236 -1.77 -21.85 -20.70
N ALA A 237 -0.64 -22.35 -20.19
CA ALA A 237 -0.25 -23.74 -20.43
C ALA A 237 -1.26 -24.75 -19.86
N LEU A 238 -1.83 -24.46 -18.68
CA LEU A 238 -2.86 -25.30 -18.05
C LEU A 238 -4.17 -25.29 -18.84
N ILE A 239 -4.64 -24.12 -19.27
CA ILE A 239 -5.87 -23.96 -20.06
C ILE A 239 -5.72 -24.66 -21.41
N LYS A 240 -4.58 -24.49 -22.09
CA LYS A 240 -4.27 -25.16 -23.35
C LYS A 240 -4.41 -26.67 -23.22
N SER A 241 -3.83 -27.25 -22.16
CA SER A 241 -3.85 -28.69 -21.91
C SER A 241 -5.24 -29.18 -21.52
N HIS A 242 -5.96 -28.45 -20.66
CA HIS A 242 -7.29 -28.83 -20.18
C HIS A 242 -8.35 -28.80 -21.29
N HIS A 243 -8.33 -27.76 -22.14
CA HIS A 243 -9.31 -27.57 -23.21
C HIS A 243 -8.84 -28.12 -24.58
N THR A 244 -7.66 -28.73 -24.64
CA THR A 244 -7.05 -29.28 -25.88
C THR A 244 -7.02 -28.26 -27.03
N LEU A 245 -6.65 -27.01 -26.71
CA LEU A 245 -6.63 -25.92 -27.70
C LEU A 245 -5.28 -25.86 -28.44
N PRO A 246 -5.28 -25.55 -29.76
CA PRO A 246 -4.04 -25.32 -30.49
C PRO A 246 -3.40 -23.98 -30.09
N ASP A 247 -2.09 -23.85 -30.27
CA ASP A 247 -1.37 -22.59 -29.98
C ASP A 247 -1.91 -21.40 -30.79
N SER A 248 -2.37 -21.66 -32.02
CA SER A 248 -2.95 -20.63 -32.89
C SER A 248 -4.29 -20.08 -32.40
N ALA A 249 -4.95 -20.74 -31.44
CA ALA A 249 -6.17 -20.21 -30.84
C ALA A 249 -5.90 -19.08 -29.85
N PHE A 250 -4.68 -18.97 -29.32
CA PHE A 250 -4.33 -17.95 -28.35
C PHE A 250 -3.84 -16.67 -29.02
N GLY A 251 -4.25 -15.53 -28.47
CA GLY A 251 -3.84 -14.23 -28.98
C GLY A 251 -3.95 -13.11 -27.96
N SER A 252 -3.49 -11.93 -28.35
CA SER A 252 -3.64 -10.72 -27.54
C SER A 252 -5.02 -10.12 -27.74
N ALA A 253 -5.74 -9.88 -26.65
CA ALA A 253 -6.99 -9.10 -26.66
C ALA A 253 -6.79 -7.67 -27.19
N ALA A 254 -5.57 -7.13 -27.17
CA ALA A 254 -5.26 -5.77 -27.65
C ALA A 254 -5.09 -5.69 -29.16
N ASN A 255 -4.89 -6.82 -29.84
CA ASN A 255 -4.69 -6.82 -31.27
C ASN A 255 -6.04 -6.71 -31.98
N LYS A 256 -6.12 -5.78 -32.92
CA LYS A 256 -7.27 -5.66 -33.81
C LYS A 256 -7.34 -6.89 -34.72
N SER A 257 -8.40 -7.67 -34.60
CA SER A 257 -8.64 -8.87 -35.39
C SER A 257 -10.13 -9.09 -35.59
N VAL A 258 -10.49 -9.66 -36.75
CA VAL A 258 -11.85 -10.17 -37.02
C VAL A 258 -12.02 -11.61 -36.54
N ASP A 259 -10.91 -12.31 -36.34
CA ASP A 259 -10.91 -13.70 -35.91
C ASP A 259 -11.16 -13.79 -34.40
N GLU A 260 -11.93 -14.79 -34.01
CA GLU A 260 -12.15 -15.12 -32.61
C GLU A 260 -10.91 -15.78 -32.02
N ILE A 261 -10.44 -15.24 -30.91
CA ILE A 261 -9.24 -15.68 -30.21
C ILE A 261 -9.55 -15.98 -28.75
N VAL A 262 -8.69 -16.78 -28.13
CA VAL A 262 -8.63 -16.98 -26.68
C VAL A 262 -7.56 -16.07 -26.10
N ALA A 263 -7.99 -15.06 -25.37
CA ALA A 263 -7.12 -14.16 -24.63
C ALA A 263 -7.06 -14.57 -23.17
N ILE A 264 -5.85 -14.58 -22.60
CA ILE A 264 -5.62 -14.83 -21.18
C ILE A 264 -4.99 -13.60 -20.58
N GLY A 265 -5.48 -13.23 -19.40
CA GLY A 265 -4.99 -12.05 -18.72
C GLY A 265 -5.56 -11.93 -17.32
N ARG A 266 -5.12 -10.88 -16.66
CA ARG A 266 -5.53 -10.50 -15.32
C ARG A 266 -6.63 -9.45 -15.38
N ILE A 267 -7.70 -9.65 -14.62
CA ILE A 267 -8.74 -8.64 -14.43
C ILE A 267 -8.16 -7.47 -13.65
N ALA A 268 -8.29 -6.28 -14.21
CA ALA A 268 -7.93 -5.03 -13.58
C ALA A 268 -9.04 -3.98 -13.77
N SER A 269 -8.80 -2.81 -13.22
CA SER A 269 -9.64 -1.62 -13.38
C SER A 269 -8.91 -0.60 -14.25
N ASP A 270 -9.63 0.13 -15.11
CA ASP A 270 -9.11 1.30 -15.83
C ASP A 270 -8.93 2.51 -14.92
N SER A 271 -9.74 2.62 -13.86
CA SER A 271 -9.60 3.59 -12.80
C SER A 271 -8.58 3.11 -11.75
N ALA A 272 -7.71 4.03 -11.30
CA ALA A 272 -6.76 3.78 -10.21
C ALA A 272 -7.46 3.61 -8.84
N ASP A 273 -8.59 4.28 -8.65
CA ASP A 273 -9.37 4.27 -7.41
C ASP A 273 -10.81 3.84 -7.67
N GLY A 274 -11.38 3.08 -6.73
CA GLY A 274 -12.80 2.72 -6.73
C GLY A 274 -13.09 1.23 -6.76
N LYS A 275 -14.38 0.89 -6.61
CA LYS A 275 -14.86 -0.49 -6.67
C LYS A 275 -14.98 -0.93 -8.13
N LEU A 276 -14.48 -2.12 -8.43
CA LEU A 276 -14.61 -2.74 -9.74
C LEU A 276 -16.08 -2.83 -10.15
N ASN A 277 -16.39 -2.34 -11.34
CA ASN A 277 -17.71 -2.39 -11.94
C ASN A 277 -17.59 -2.82 -13.41
N THR A 278 -18.72 -3.11 -14.05
CA THR A 278 -18.74 -3.65 -15.42
C THR A 278 -18.20 -2.70 -16.47
N ALA A 279 -18.29 -1.38 -16.26
CA ALA A 279 -17.80 -0.38 -17.19
C ALA A 279 -16.28 -0.16 -17.06
N SER A 280 -15.72 -0.41 -15.87
CA SER A 280 -14.30 -0.23 -15.58
C SER A 280 -13.45 -1.50 -15.75
N LEU A 281 -14.05 -2.60 -16.24
CA LEU A 281 -13.37 -3.89 -16.39
C LEU A 281 -12.40 -3.86 -17.57
N VAL A 282 -11.13 -4.12 -17.26
CA VAL A 282 -10.08 -4.30 -18.28
C VAL A 282 -9.38 -5.63 -18.10
N LEU A 283 -8.94 -6.21 -19.22
CA LEU A 283 -8.05 -7.37 -19.25
C LEU A 283 -6.62 -6.90 -19.48
N GLU A 284 -5.74 -7.17 -18.53
CA GLU A 284 -4.31 -6.97 -18.67
C GLU A 284 -3.65 -8.25 -19.17
N THR A 285 -3.04 -8.20 -20.34
CA THR A 285 -2.38 -9.34 -20.98
C THR A 285 -0.92 -9.47 -20.50
N SER A 286 -0.30 -10.65 -20.63
CA SER A 286 1.12 -10.79 -20.30
C SER A 286 2.01 -10.01 -21.26
N ARG A 287 3.22 -9.65 -20.82
CA ARG A 287 4.23 -9.01 -21.70
C ARG A 287 4.55 -9.85 -22.94
N ARG A 288 4.55 -11.18 -22.82
CA ARG A 288 4.89 -12.09 -23.92
C ARG A 288 3.82 -12.13 -25.02
N MET A 289 2.54 -12.16 -24.64
CA MET A 289 1.43 -12.31 -25.60
C MET A 289 0.90 -10.95 -26.08
N GLY A 290 0.78 -9.96 -25.18
CA GLY A 290 0.10 -8.69 -25.47
C GLY A 290 0.81 -7.45 -24.95
N ASN A 291 2.14 -7.51 -24.77
CA ASN A 291 2.98 -6.38 -24.35
C ASN A 291 2.57 -5.72 -23.02
N GLY A 292 1.84 -6.42 -22.14
CA GLY A 292 1.35 -5.84 -20.89
C GLY A 292 0.19 -4.84 -21.08
N LEU A 293 -0.42 -4.80 -22.27
CA LEU A 293 -1.49 -3.86 -22.57
C LEU A 293 -2.78 -4.24 -21.83
N ARG A 294 -3.52 -3.21 -21.44
CA ARG A 294 -4.84 -3.31 -20.83
C ARG A 294 -5.91 -2.97 -21.85
N VAL A 295 -6.92 -3.81 -21.95
CA VAL A 295 -8.02 -3.66 -22.92
C VAL A 295 -9.36 -3.73 -22.21
N PRO A 296 -10.26 -2.75 -22.40
CA PRO A 296 -11.63 -2.81 -21.92
C PRO A 296 -12.37 -4.07 -22.38
N LEU A 297 -13.14 -4.67 -21.47
CA LEU A 297 -13.95 -5.85 -21.74
C LEU A 297 -15.41 -5.47 -22.00
N ARG A 298 -15.98 -6.00 -23.07
CA ARG A 298 -17.43 -5.98 -23.31
C ARG A 298 -18.02 -7.36 -23.02
N LEU A 299 -18.87 -7.41 -21.99
CA LEU A 299 -19.46 -8.66 -21.48
C LEU A 299 -20.93 -8.84 -21.88
N GLY A 300 -21.43 -8.05 -22.84
CA GLY A 300 -22.84 -8.06 -23.22
C GLY A 300 -23.35 -9.40 -23.78
N SER A 301 -22.46 -10.22 -24.34
CA SER A 301 -22.80 -11.53 -24.92
C SER A 301 -22.71 -12.68 -23.92
N VAL A 302 -22.17 -12.45 -22.72
CA VAL A 302 -21.96 -13.49 -21.71
C VAL A 302 -23.15 -13.52 -20.74
N ALA A 303 -23.78 -14.68 -20.56
CA ALA A 303 -24.96 -14.81 -19.71
C ALA A 303 -24.69 -14.51 -18.22
N SER A 304 -23.52 -14.91 -17.72
CA SER A 304 -23.12 -14.69 -16.33
C SER A 304 -21.60 -14.66 -16.19
N PHE A 305 -21.09 -13.77 -15.34
CA PHE A 305 -19.67 -13.72 -15.01
C PHE A 305 -19.48 -13.33 -13.54
N GLN A 306 -18.36 -13.75 -12.97
CA GLN A 306 -17.93 -13.34 -11.65
C GLN A 306 -16.44 -12.99 -11.71
N PHE A 307 -16.16 -11.69 -11.66
CA PHE A 307 -14.80 -11.17 -11.75
C PHE A 307 -14.41 -10.37 -10.52
N PHE A 308 -13.14 -10.50 -10.12
CA PHE A 308 -12.53 -9.69 -9.07
C PHE A 308 -11.13 -9.20 -9.48
N PRO A 309 -10.64 -8.06 -8.94
CA PRO A 309 -9.32 -7.54 -9.29
C PRO A 309 -8.21 -8.54 -8.99
N GLY A 310 -7.31 -8.74 -9.96
CA GLY A 310 -6.19 -9.67 -9.85
C GLY A 310 -6.50 -11.12 -10.24
N GLN A 311 -7.77 -11.44 -10.53
CA GLN A 311 -8.16 -12.75 -11.05
C GLN A 311 -7.55 -12.98 -12.44
N ILE A 312 -6.93 -14.13 -12.67
CA ILE A 312 -6.49 -14.53 -14.00
C ILE A 312 -7.64 -15.29 -14.65
N VAL A 313 -8.00 -14.89 -15.87
CA VAL A 313 -9.14 -15.42 -16.62
C VAL A 313 -8.73 -15.79 -18.04
N ALA A 314 -9.51 -16.67 -18.65
CA ALA A 314 -9.39 -17.06 -20.04
C ALA A 314 -10.70 -16.71 -20.75
N LEU A 315 -10.61 -15.83 -21.74
CA LEU A 315 -11.77 -15.25 -22.41
C LEU A 315 -11.66 -15.54 -23.90
N ARG A 316 -12.70 -16.14 -24.47
CA ARG A 316 -12.86 -16.22 -25.92
C ARG A 316 -13.60 -14.98 -26.40
N GLY A 317 -13.18 -14.41 -27.52
CA GLY A 317 -13.80 -13.21 -28.05
C GLY A 317 -13.07 -12.59 -29.24
N ILE A 318 -13.55 -11.41 -29.62
CA ILE A 318 -13.09 -10.67 -30.81
C ILE A 318 -12.83 -9.22 -30.43
N ASN A 319 -11.75 -8.64 -30.95
CA ASN A 319 -11.51 -7.19 -30.91
C ASN A 319 -11.47 -6.61 -32.32
N ALA A 320 -12.65 -6.33 -32.88
CA ALA A 320 -12.78 -5.84 -34.23
C ALA A 320 -12.37 -4.37 -34.39
N SER A 321 -12.49 -3.55 -33.33
CA SER A 321 -12.16 -2.12 -33.36
C SER A 321 -10.68 -1.83 -33.09
N GLY A 322 -10.05 -2.65 -32.26
CA GLY A 322 -8.75 -2.41 -31.63
C GLY A 322 -8.87 -1.76 -30.25
N GLU A 323 -10.07 -1.33 -29.84
CA GLU A 323 -10.28 -0.54 -28.61
C GLU A 323 -10.89 -1.35 -27.46
N GLU A 324 -11.69 -2.37 -27.76
CA GLU A 324 -12.40 -3.17 -26.76
C GLU A 324 -12.50 -4.63 -27.17
N PHE A 325 -12.37 -5.54 -26.20
CA PHE A 325 -12.47 -6.97 -26.44
C PHE A 325 -13.89 -7.45 -26.10
N THR A 326 -14.63 -7.86 -27.13
CA THR A 326 -15.99 -8.40 -26.97
C THR A 326 -15.91 -9.88 -26.64
N VAL A 327 -16.29 -10.23 -25.41
CA VAL A 327 -16.21 -11.59 -24.88
C VAL A 327 -17.44 -12.37 -25.33
N SER A 328 -17.21 -13.54 -25.94
CA SER A 328 -18.24 -14.52 -26.31
C SER A 328 -18.39 -15.58 -25.22
N GLU A 329 -17.29 -16.05 -24.65
CA GLU A 329 -17.26 -17.15 -23.68
C GLU A 329 -16.17 -16.92 -22.62
N VAL A 330 -16.47 -17.30 -21.37
CA VAL A 330 -15.49 -17.38 -20.28
C VAL A 330 -15.10 -18.84 -20.12
N LEU A 331 -13.85 -19.19 -20.43
CA LEU A 331 -13.35 -20.56 -20.33
C LEU A 331 -13.10 -20.93 -18.87
N GLU A 332 -13.51 -22.14 -18.49
CA GLU A 332 -13.33 -22.67 -17.14
C GLU A 332 -11.84 -22.91 -16.82
N ILE A 333 -11.42 -22.50 -15.63
CA ILE A 333 -10.06 -22.73 -15.14
C ILE A 333 -10.01 -24.12 -14.46
N PRO A 334 -9.08 -25.01 -14.84
CA PRO A 334 -8.98 -26.34 -14.24
C PRO A 334 -8.72 -26.28 -12.74
N LEU A 335 -9.43 -27.11 -11.98
CA LEU A 335 -9.19 -27.30 -10.56
C LEU A 335 -7.89 -28.07 -10.33
N LEU A 336 -7.21 -27.77 -9.22
CA LEU A 336 -6.09 -28.58 -8.77
C LEU A 336 -6.58 -30.00 -8.41
N PRO A 337 -5.75 -31.03 -8.64
CA PRO A 337 -6.08 -32.38 -8.25
C PRO A 337 -6.32 -32.45 -6.73
N VAL A 338 -7.28 -33.29 -6.33
CA VAL A 338 -7.60 -33.50 -4.92
C VAL A 338 -6.36 -34.05 -4.20
N ALA A 339 -6.10 -33.57 -2.98
CA ALA A 339 -5.10 -34.17 -2.12
C ALA A 339 -5.53 -35.60 -1.76
N ALA A 340 -5.03 -36.58 -2.52
CA ALA A 340 -5.29 -37.98 -2.28
C ALA A 340 -4.24 -38.56 -1.33
N SER A 341 -4.68 -39.18 -0.24
CA SER A 341 -3.87 -40.15 0.49
C SER A 341 -3.60 -41.35 -0.42
N THR A 342 -2.40 -41.90 -0.43
CA THR A 342 -2.19 -43.24 -0.98
C THR A 342 -3.13 -44.21 -0.27
N PRO A 343 -3.93 -45.03 -0.99
CA PRO A 343 -4.73 -46.05 -0.35
C PRO A 343 -3.81 -46.97 0.45
N GLN A 344 -4.18 -47.26 1.70
CA GLN A 344 -3.52 -48.33 2.46
C GLN A 344 -3.88 -49.65 1.78
N VAL A 345 -2.86 -50.30 1.20
CA VAL A 345 -2.96 -51.68 0.71
C VAL A 345 -3.00 -52.65 1.88
#